data_AF-A0A520G9P0-F1
#
_entry.id   AF-A0A520G9P0-F1
#
_cell.length_a   1.000
_cell.length_b   1.000
_cell.length_c   1.000
_cell.angle_alpha   90.00
_cell.angle_beta   90.00
_cell.angle_gamma   90.00
#
_symmetry.space_group_name_H-M   'P 1'
#
loop_
_entity.id
_entity.type
_entity.pdbx_description
1 polymer ?
#
loop_
_entity_poly.entity_id
_entity_poly.type
_entity_poly.pdbx_seq_one_letter_code
_entity_poly.pdbx_strand_id
1 'polypeptide(L)'
;MATVQPPRISCINWLDEGPLAPHGEAYKQYLIDRACAASTFGNCLGGVAHFVQWLGQRRMRVRHIDEAGVAEFLNEHLPCCGCAEPVQRDRRNCSAALGHLLVVLRAQGAIAAPAVRATPVDDELRRYDEHMNHVRGLAPKTRSAALRIAGRLLSQRFAGDAVDISAIKAEHVRRFVQRQSG
;
A
#
# COMPACT_ATOMS: atom_id res chain seq x y z
N MET A 1 2.92 -40.37 -19.03
CA MET A 1 2.42 -39.02 -19.36
C MET A 1 2.79 -38.10 -18.20
N ALA A 2 3.93 -37.43 -18.31
CA ALA A 2 4.46 -36.58 -17.24
C ALA A 2 3.77 -35.21 -17.29
N THR A 3 3.12 -34.83 -16.20
CA THR A 3 2.64 -33.47 -15.94
C THR A 3 3.81 -32.50 -16.01
N VAL A 4 3.76 -31.59 -16.98
CA VAL A 4 4.69 -30.46 -17.09
C VAL A 4 4.45 -29.55 -15.90
N GLN A 5 5.37 -29.58 -14.94
CA GLN A 5 5.44 -28.61 -13.85
C GLN A 5 5.71 -27.22 -14.48
N PRO A 6 4.89 -26.19 -14.23
CA PRO A 6 5.19 -24.85 -14.73
C PRO A 6 6.52 -24.37 -14.12
N PRO A 7 7.28 -23.52 -14.84
CA PRO A 7 8.62 -23.12 -14.41
C PRO A 7 8.53 -22.47 -13.03
N ARG A 8 9.46 -22.86 -12.15
CA ARG A 8 9.69 -22.19 -10.87
C ARG A 8 10.21 -20.79 -11.19
N ILE A 9 9.29 -19.82 -11.20
CA ILE A 9 9.59 -18.41 -11.38
C ILE A 9 10.59 -18.00 -10.30
N SER A 10 11.79 -17.60 -10.72
CA SER A 10 12.80 -16.98 -9.87
C SER A 10 12.24 -15.66 -9.33
N CYS A 11 12.34 -15.43 -8.02
CA CYS A 11 11.80 -14.25 -7.32
C CYS A 11 12.29 -12.88 -7.83
N ILE A 12 13.21 -12.85 -8.81
CA ILE A 12 13.87 -11.63 -9.30
C ILE A 12 13.20 -11.05 -10.56
N ASN A 13 12.48 -11.84 -11.38
CA ASN A 13 11.96 -11.37 -12.67
C ASN A 13 10.47 -10.96 -12.68
N TRP A 14 9.74 -10.96 -11.58
CA TRP A 14 8.27 -10.74 -11.62
C TRP A 14 7.84 -9.31 -12.03
N LEU A 15 8.73 -8.32 -11.89
CA LEU A 15 8.52 -6.96 -12.40
C LEU A 15 8.72 -6.86 -13.91
N ASP A 16 9.37 -7.86 -14.49
CA ASP A 16 9.74 -7.90 -15.90
C ASP A 16 8.94 -9.01 -16.63
N GLU A 17 8.41 -9.99 -15.90
CA GLU A 17 7.65 -11.14 -16.38
C GLU A 17 6.40 -11.38 -15.52
N GLY A 18 5.21 -11.35 -16.13
CA GLY A 18 3.95 -11.69 -15.47
C GLY A 18 2.88 -10.59 -15.54
N PRO A 19 1.77 -10.73 -14.80
CA PRO A 19 0.61 -9.84 -14.92
C PRO A 19 0.92 -8.39 -14.55
N LEU A 20 1.89 -8.15 -13.65
CA LEU A 20 2.28 -6.80 -13.24
C LEU A 20 3.50 -6.22 -13.97
N ALA A 21 4.05 -6.92 -14.96
CA ALA A 21 5.24 -6.45 -15.69
C ALA A 21 5.09 -5.04 -16.30
N PRO A 22 3.93 -4.66 -16.89
CA PRO A 22 3.73 -3.30 -17.42
C PRO A 22 3.77 -2.19 -16.36
N HIS A 23 3.60 -2.54 -15.08
CA HIS A 23 3.51 -1.62 -13.96
C HIS A 23 4.79 -1.59 -13.13
N GLY A 24 5.75 -2.46 -13.45
CA GLY A 24 6.89 -2.72 -12.58
C GLY A 24 7.84 -1.53 -12.46
N GLU A 25 8.13 -0.87 -13.57
CA GLU A 25 9.03 0.29 -13.59
C GLU A 25 8.42 1.49 -12.86
N ALA A 26 7.12 1.74 -13.07
CA ALA A 26 6.41 2.79 -12.36
C ALA A 26 6.39 2.57 -10.85
N TYR A 27 6.31 1.31 -10.40
CA TYR A 27 6.40 0.97 -8.99
C TYR A 27 7.81 1.22 -8.42
N LYS A 28 8.87 0.83 -9.14
CA LYS A 28 10.26 1.12 -8.74
C LYS A 28 10.49 2.63 -8.64
N GLN A 29 10.07 3.40 -9.64
CA GLN A 29 10.19 4.85 -9.67
C GLN A 29 9.41 5.50 -8.52
N TYR A 30 8.18 5.03 -8.24
CA TYR A 30 7.38 5.53 -7.12
C TYR A 30 8.08 5.37 -5.76
N LEU A 31 8.79 4.25 -5.54
CA LEU A 31 9.56 4.03 -4.32
C LEU A 31 10.80 4.94 -4.24
N ILE A 32 11.46 5.19 -5.38
CA ILE A 32 12.62 6.10 -5.49
C ILE A 32 12.19 7.53 -5.15
N ASP A 33 11.12 8.02 -5.77
CA ASP A 33 10.58 9.36 -5.54
C ASP A 33 10.20 9.58 -4.07
N ARG A 34 9.78 8.50 -3.39
CA ARG A 34 9.41 8.53 -1.98
C ARG A 34 10.59 8.54 -1.02
N ALA A 35 11.82 8.51 -1.53
CA ALA A 35 13.06 8.40 -0.77
C ALA A 35 13.01 7.23 0.24
N CYS A 36 12.45 6.10 -0.20
CA CYS A 36 12.50 4.87 0.58
C CYS A 36 13.96 4.53 0.86
N ALA A 37 14.29 4.23 2.13
CA ALA A 37 15.63 3.75 2.46
C ALA A 37 15.91 2.46 1.68
N ALA A 38 17.17 2.22 1.29
CA ALA A 38 17.55 1.03 0.52
C ALA A 38 17.08 -0.29 1.18
N SER A 39 17.11 -0.35 2.51
CA SER A 39 16.57 -1.48 3.29
C SER A 39 15.06 -1.67 3.17
N THR A 40 14.31 -0.58 2.95
CA THR A 40 12.86 -0.60 2.74
C THR A 40 12.51 -0.96 1.29
N PHE A 41 13.37 -0.58 0.34
CA PHE A 41 13.18 -0.88 -1.08
C PHE A 41 13.15 -2.40 -1.34
N GLY A 42 14.16 -3.13 -0.84
CA GLY A 42 14.21 -4.59 -0.96
C GLY A 42 13.02 -5.30 -0.30
N ASN A 43 12.59 -4.81 0.88
CA ASN A 43 11.40 -5.34 1.55
C ASN A 43 10.11 -5.09 0.78
N CYS A 44 9.98 -3.91 0.15
CA CYS A 44 8.83 -3.60 -0.69
C CYS A 44 8.79 -4.49 -1.93
N LEU A 45 9.92 -4.69 -2.59
CA LEU A 45 10.02 -5.60 -3.74
C LEU A 45 9.69 -7.04 -3.34
N GLY A 46 10.26 -7.54 -2.23
CA GLY A 46 9.99 -8.90 -1.74
C GLY A 46 8.53 -9.12 -1.35
N GLY A 47 7.87 -8.11 -0.76
CA GLY A 47 6.46 -8.17 -0.41
C GLY A 47 5.54 -8.24 -1.64
N VAL A 48 5.82 -7.44 -2.67
CA VAL A 48 5.04 -7.50 -3.91
C VAL A 48 5.33 -8.78 -4.71
N ALA A 49 6.58 -9.24 -4.75
CA ALA A 49 6.94 -10.52 -5.37
C ALA A 49 6.10 -11.67 -4.84
N HIS A 50 5.98 -11.74 -3.50
CA HIS A 50 5.21 -12.76 -2.81
C HIS A 50 3.72 -12.68 -3.15
N PHE A 51 3.17 -11.46 -3.20
CA PHE A 51 1.79 -11.24 -3.60
C PHE A 51 1.53 -11.66 -5.04
N VAL A 52 2.40 -11.32 -5.98
CA VAL A 52 2.25 -11.69 -7.40
C VAL A 52 2.31 -13.19 -7.60
N GLN A 53 3.20 -13.88 -6.88
CA GLN A 53 3.24 -15.34 -6.90
C GLN A 53 1.90 -15.94 -6.43
N TRP A 54 1.32 -15.38 -5.38
CA TRP A 54 0.00 -15.78 -4.87
C TRP A 54 -1.14 -15.46 -5.85
N LEU A 55 -1.11 -14.31 -6.52
CA LEU A 55 -2.06 -13.97 -7.60
C LEU A 55 -1.98 -14.98 -8.75
N GLY A 56 -0.76 -15.38 -9.14
CA GLY A 56 -0.52 -16.36 -10.19
C GLY A 56 -1.10 -17.73 -9.87
N GLN A 57 -0.97 -18.19 -8.63
CA GLN A 57 -1.59 -19.43 -8.15
C GLN A 57 -3.12 -19.39 -8.23
N ARG A 58 -3.71 -18.21 -7.99
CA ARG A 58 -5.17 -17.99 -8.04
C ARG A 58 -5.69 -17.60 -9.42
N ARG A 59 -4.80 -17.44 -10.42
CA ARG A 59 -5.11 -16.96 -11.77
C ARG A 59 -5.90 -15.63 -11.78
N MET A 60 -5.64 -14.77 -10.80
CA MET A 60 -6.32 -13.48 -10.71
C MET A 60 -5.74 -12.49 -11.71
N ARG A 61 -6.63 -11.79 -12.44
CA ARG A 61 -6.24 -10.72 -13.37
C ARG A 61 -5.96 -9.44 -12.60
N VAL A 62 -5.00 -8.64 -13.08
CA VAL A 62 -4.61 -7.34 -12.47
C VAL A 62 -5.79 -6.45 -12.16
N ARG A 63 -6.74 -6.33 -13.10
CA ARG A 63 -7.94 -5.50 -12.96
C ARG A 63 -8.84 -5.86 -11.77
N HIS A 64 -8.68 -7.05 -11.18
CA HIS A 64 -9.42 -7.49 -10.00
C HIS A 64 -8.60 -7.38 -8.72
N ILE A 65 -7.39 -6.82 -8.78
CA ILE A 65 -6.60 -6.49 -7.59
C ILE A 65 -7.24 -5.26 -6.94
N ASP A 66 -7.62 -5.40 -5.68
CA ASP A 66 -8.17 -4.34 -4.85
C ASP A 66 -7.76 -4.54 -3.38
N GLU A 67 -8.30 -3.70 -2.49
CA GLU A 67 -8.08 -3.79 -1.05
C GLU A 67 -8.53 -5.14 -0.47
N ALA A 68 -9.57 -5.76 -1.02
CA ALA A 68 -10.07 -7.05 -0.54
C ALA A 68 -9.08 -8.16 -0.88
N GLY A 69 -8.55 -8.20 -2.10
CA GLY A 69 -7.49 -9.13 -2.49
C GLY A 69 -6.20 -8.94 -1.69
N VAL A 70 -5.84 -7.69 -1.36
CA VAL A 70 -4.72 -7.40 -0.45
C VAL A 70 -5.01 -7.90 0.97
N ALA A 71 -6.20 -7.64 1.51
CA ALA A 71 -6.58 -8.09 2.84
C ALA A 71 -6.59 -9.62 2.94
N GLU A 72 -7.11 -10.31 1.93
CA GLU A 72 -7.11 -11.76 1.85
C GLU A 72 -5.68 -12.33 1.85
N PHE A 73 -4.78 -11.77 1.04
CA PHE A 73 -3.37 -12.15 1.06
C PHE A 73 -2.74 -11.96 2.45
N LEU A 74 -2.97 -10.80 3.08
CA LEU A 74 -2.35 -10.45 4.36
C LEU A 74 -2.91 -11.24 5.55
N ASN A 75 -4.21 -11.52 5.54
CA ASN A 75 -4.94 -12.12 6.66
C ASN A 75 -5.03 -13.63 6.56
N GLU A 76 -5.15 -14.17 5.35
CA GLU A 76 -5.45 -15.59 5.15
C GLU A 76 -4.23 -16.35 4.64
N HIS A 77 -3.51 -15.81 3.65
CA HIS A 77 -2.36 -16.52 3.06
C HIS A 77 -1.07 -16.36 3.88
N LEU A 78 -0.72 -15.11 4.23
CA LEU A 78 0.54 -14.79 4.91
C LEU A 78 0.79 -15.63 6.18
N PRO A 79 -0.19 -15.85 7.07
CA PRO A 79 0.00 -16.63 8.30
C PRO A 79 0.32 -18.11 8.08
N CYS A 80 -0.12 -18.70 6.97
CA CYS A 80 -0.02 -20.15 6.75
C CYS A 80 0.81 -20.55 5.53
N CYS A 81 1.46 -19.60 4.85
CA CYS A 81 2.15 -19.88 3.60
C CYS A 81 3.49 -20.63 3.78
N GLY A 82 3.64 -21.72 3.02
CA GLY A 82 4.90 -22.47 2.85
C GLY A 82 5.75 -22.00 1.66
N CYS A 83 5.58 -20.76 1.18
CA CYS A 83 6.27 -20.26 -0.01
C CYS A 83 7.81 -20.33 0.15
N ALA A 84 8.52 -20.77 -0.89
CA ALA A 84 9.98 -20.89 -0.85
C ALA A 84 10.65 -19.53 -0.60
N GLU A 85 11.71 -19.49 0.22
CA GLU A 85 12.50 -18.29 0.46
C GLU A 85 13.16 -17.76 -0.84
N PRO A 86 13.38 -16.44 -1.00
CA PRO A 86 13.37 -15.37 0.01
C PRO A 86 12.08 -14.52 -0.07
N VAL A 87 10.98 -14.98 0.53
CA VAL A 87 9.73 -14.21 0.58
C VAL A 87 9.67 -13.35 1.84
N GLN A 88 9.29 -12.08 1.67
CA GLN A 88 8.99 -11.21 2.81
C GLN A 88 7.69 -11.68 3.47
N ARG A 89 7.74 -11.92 4.79
CA ARG A 89 6.60 -12.40 5.60
C ARG A 89 6.19 -11.43 6.70
N ASP A 90 6.92 -10.34 6.91
CA ASP A 90 6.48 -9.31 7.82
C ASP A 90 5.21 -8.65 7.26
N ARG A 91 4.11 -8.82 7.99
CA ARG A 91 2.79 -8.31 7.61
C ARG A 91 2.80 -6.79 7.40
N ARG A 92 3.54 -6.03 8.20
CA ARG A 92 3.58 -4.57 8.11
C ARG A 92 4.29 -4.13 6.82
N ASN A 93 5.41 -4.76 6.51
CA ASN A 93 6.17 -4.52 5.29
C ASN A 93 5.37 -4.94 4.05
N CYS A 94 4.71 -6.10 4.08
CA CYS A 94 3.83 -6.53 2.99
C CYS A 94 2.65 -5.57 2.81
N SER A 95 2.00 -5.15 3.90
CA SER A 95 0.88 -4.21 3.85
C SER A 95 1.30 -2.86 3.28
N ALA A 96 2.45 -2.31 3.70
CA ALA A 96 2.96 -1.06 3.15
C ALA A 96 3.30 -1.18 1.65
N ALA A 97 4.00 -2.25 1.26
CA ALA A 97 4.36 -2.52 -0.12
C ALA A 97 3.14 -2.65 -1.04
N LEU A 98 2.12 -3.40 -0.61
CA LEU A 98 0.89 -3.58 -1.38
C LEU A 98 0.03 -2.32 -1.42
N GLY A 99 0.04 -1.52 -0.35
CA GLY A 99 -0.57 -0.19 -0.37
C GLY A 99 0.07 0.72 -1.44
N HIS A 100 1.40 0.72 -1.55
CA HIS A 100 2.11 1.45 -2.60
C HIS A 100 1.79 0.92 -4.01
N LEU A 101 1.68 -0.40 -4.16
CA LEU A 101 1.32 -1.01 -5.43
C LEU A 101 -0.07 -0.56 -5.91
N LEU A 102 -1.08 -0.57 -5.02
CA LEU A 102 -2.43 -0.11 -5.36
C LEU A 102 -2.46 1.34 -5.83
N VAL A 103 -1.65 2.21 -5.22
CA VAL A 103 -1.51 3.62 -5.65
C VAL A 103 -0.99 3.70 -7.08
N VAL A 104 0.07 2.97 -7.40
CA VAL A 104 0.69 2.98 -8.73
C VAL A 104 -0.26 2.41 -9.79
N LEU A 105 -0.91 1.28 -9.50
CA LEU A 105 -1.86 0.66 -10.42
C LEU A 105 -3.05 1.58 -10.73
N ARG A 106 -3.53 2.35 -9.75
CA ARG A 106 -4.59 3.34 -9.97
C ARG A 106 -4.12 4.54 -10.76
N ALA A 107 -2.93 5.07 -10.46
CA ALA A 107 -2.36 6.18 -11.21
C ALA A 107 -2.19 5.84 -12.70
N GLN A 108 -1.95 4.57 -13.02
CA GLN A 108 -1.85 4.06 -14.40
C GLN A 108 -3.20 3.57 -14.98
N GLY A 109 -4.30 3.68 -14.25
CA GLY A 109 -5.62 3.22 -14.70
C GLY A 109 -5.78 1.70 -14.82
N ALA A 110 -4.87 0.92 -14.23
CA ALA A 110 -4.84 -0.54 -14.33
C ALA A 110 -5.87 -1.25 -13.44
N ILE A 111 -6.29 -0.59 -12.35
CA ILE A 111 -7.35 -1.05 -11.45
C ILE A 111 -8.34 0.08 -11.20
N ALA A 112 -9.58 -0.29 -10.86
CA ALA A 112 -10.61 0.67 -10.54
C ALA A 112 -10.26 1.48 -9.28
N ALA A 113 -10.91 2.63 -9.13
CA ALA A 113 -10.97 3.33 -7.85
C ALA A 113 -11.47 2.36 -6.75
N PRO A 114 -11.08 2.54 -5.48
CA PRO A 114 -11.48 1.65 -4.40
C PRO A 114 -13.00 1.44 -4.41
N ALA A 115 -13.44 0.18 -4.40
CA ALA A 115 -14.86 -0.17 -4.29
C ALA A 115 -15.40 0.10 -2.88
N VAL A 116 -14.51 0.05 -1.88
CA VAL A 116 -14.79 0.60 -0.55
C VAL A 116 -14.95 2.10 -0.73
N ARG A 117 -16.16 2.62 -0.48
CA ARG A 117 -16.35 4.07 -0.35
C ARG A 117 -15.27 4.57 0.61
N ALA A 118 -14.36 5.39 0.09
CA ALA A 118 -13.35 6.05 0.91
C ALA A 118 -14.08 6.60 2.15
N THR A 119 -13.59 6.28 3.34
CA THR A 119 -14.19 6.90 4.51
C THR A 119 -14.01 8.41 4.35
N PRO A 120 -14.86 9.25 4.97
CA PRO A 120 -14.66 10.69 4.92
C PRO A 120 -13.24 11.11 5.37
N VAL A 121 -12.60 10.30 6.23
CA VAL A 121 -11.20 10.45 6.62
C VAL A 121 -10.24 10.15 5.47
N ASP A 122 -10.43 9.05 4.74
CA ASP A 122 -9.58 8.70 3.59
C ASP A 122 -9.64 9.76 2.48
N ASP A 123 -10.84 10.28 2.21
CA ASP A 123 -11.02 11.36 1.23
C ASP A 123 -10.33 12.65 1.66
N GLU A 124 -10.43 13.01 2.94
CA GLU A 124 -9.75 14.21 3.46
C GLU A 124 -8.23 14.05 3.46
N LEU A 125 -7.72 12.85 3.79
CA LEU A 125 -6.29 12.56 3.72
C LEU A 125 -5.77 12.62 2.29
N ARG A 126 -6.55 12.15 1.30
CA ARG A 126 -6.19 12.27 -0.11
C ARG A 126 -6.08 13.73 -0.55
N ARG A 127 -7.08 14.57 -0.21
CA ARG A 127 -7.04 16.02 -0.49
C ARG A 127 -5.84 16.70 0.17
N TYR A 128 -5.52 16.30 1.40
CA TYR A 128 -4.37 16.82 2.12
C TYR A 128 -3.04 16.41 1.48
N ASP A 129 -2.89 15.15 1.01
CA ASP A 129 -1.71 14.71 0.26
C ASP A 129 -1.55 15.47 -1.06
N GLU A 130 -2.64 15.62 -1.82
CA GLU A 130 -2.67 16.38 -3.06
C GLU A 130 -2.22 17.83 -2.83
N HIS A 131 -2.73 18.49 -1.80
CA HIS A 131 -2.30 19.85 -1.42
C HIS A 131 -0.81 19.89 -1.04
N MET A 132 -0.34 18.95 -0.22
CA MET A 132 1.07 18.90 0.18
C MET A 132 2.00 18.63 -1.01
N ASN A 133 1.56 17.84 -2.00
CA ASN A 133 2.31 17.56 -3.22
C ASN A 133 2.36 18.77 -4.15
N HIS A 134 1.19 19.32 -4.51
CA HIS A 134 1.09 20.29 -5.61
C HIS A 134 1.29 21.74 -5.15
N VAL A 135 0.85 22.08 -3.94
CA VAL A 135 0.92 23.47 -3.43
C VAL A 135 2.17 23.70 -2.62
N ARG A 136 2.56 22.72 -1.78
CA ARG A 136 3.71 22.86 -0.88
C ARG A 136 4.98 22.19 -1.38
N GLY A 137 4.92 21.42 -2.47
CA GLY A 137 6.08 20.73 -3.04
C GLY A 137 6.78 19.80 -2.05
N LEU A 138 6.07 19.26 -1.05
CA LEU A 138 6.70 18.51 0.02
C LEU A 138 7.20 17.16 -0.49
N ALA A 139 8.43 16.83 -0.08
CA ALA A 139 9.04 15.54 -0.33
C ALA A 139 8.11 14.40 0.16
N PRO A 140 7.97 13.29 -0.57
CA PRO A 140 6.93 12.32 -0.25
C PRO A 140 7.13 11.63 1.11
N LYS A 141 8.37 11.53 1.62
CA LYS A 141 8.65 11.06 2.99
C LYS A 141 8.01 11.96 4.05
N THR A 142 8.07 13.28 3.85
CA THR A 142 7.44 14.28 4.72
C THR A 142 5.92 14.17 4.65
N ARG A 143 5.36 14.05 3.43
CA ARG A 143 3.92 13.84 3.25
C ARG A 143 3.43 12.56 3.92
N SER A 144 4.17 11.46 3.77
CA SER A 144 3.90 10.18 4.44
C SER A 144 3.79 10.32 5.95
N ALA A 145 4.75 11.02 6.55
CA ALA A 145 4.78 11.25 7.98
C ALA A 145 3.58 12.11 8.42
N ALA A 146 3.28 13.18 7.67
CA ALA A 146 2.13 14.05 7.92
C ALA A 146 0.80 13.31 7.81
N LEU A 147 0.58 12.53 6.76
CA LEU A 147 -0.63 11.72 6.56
C LEU A 147 -0.83 10.69 7.69
N ARG A 148 0.25 10.06 8.16
CA ARG A 148 0.18 9.10 9.28
C ARG A 148 -0.25 9.77 10.60
N ILE A 149 0.15 11.02 10.82
CA ILE A 149 -0.24 11.79 12.02
C ILE A 149 -1.67 12.29 11.85
N ALA A 150 -1.99 12.92 10.73
CA ALA A 150 -3.31 13.43 10.40
C ALA A 150 -4.36 12.33 10.42
N GLY A 151 -4.08 11.17 9.81
CA GLY A 151 -5.01 10.05 9.77
C GLY A 151 -5.36 9.53 11.16
N ARG A 152 -4.36 9.40 12.05
CA ARG A 152 -4.62 8.99 13.43
C ARG A 152 -5.45 10.02 14.19
N LEU A 153 -5.21 11.32 14.00
CA LEU A 153 -6.02 12.37 14.61
C LEU A 153 -7.47 12.31 14.11
N LEU A 154 -7.67 12.22 12.79
CA LEU A 154 -8.99 12.23 12.17
C LEU A 154 -9.79 10.97 12.51
N SER A 155 -9.17 9.78 12.45
CA SER A 155 -9.84 8.53 12.83
C SER A 155 -10.27 8.53 14.30
N GLN A 156 -9.45 9.09 15.21
CA GLN A 156 -9.83 9.21 16.62
C GLN A 156 -10.98 10.20 16.85
N ARG A 157 -11.07 11.25 16.03
CA ARG A 157 -12.05 12.33 16.23
C ARG A 157 -13.39 12.07 15.54
N PHE A 158 -13.36 11.44 14.38
CA PHE A 158 -14.53 11.30 13.51
C PHE A 158 -14.98 9.85 13.34
N ALA A 159 -14.18 8.83 13.69
CA ALA A 159 -14.59 7.41 13.75
C ALA A 159 -15.38 6.85 12.53
N GLY A 160 -15.27 7.48 11.35
CA GLY A 160 -16.01 7.12 10.13
C GLY A 160 -17.12 8.11 9.73
N ASP A 161 -17.46 9.07 10.60
CA ASP A 161 -18.35 10.20 10.30
C ASP A 161 -17.69 11.22 9.35
N ALA A 162 -18.50 12.12 8.80
CA ALA A 162 -18.04 13.22 7.96
C ALA A 162 -16.95 14.05 8.67
N VAL A 163 -15.84 14.31 7.96
CA VAL A 163 -14.76 15.15 8.51
C VAL A 163 -15.14 16.61 8.41
N ASP A 164 -15.20 17.28 9.56
CA ASP A 164 -15.32 18.73 9.66
C ASP A 164 -14.05 19.29 10.31
N ILE A 165 -13.15 19.82 9.47
CA ILE A 165 -11.88 20.42 9.92
C ILE A 165 -12.12 21.61 10.85
N SER A 166 -13.22 22.36 10.66
CA SER A 166 -13.55 23.52 11.50
C SER A 166 -13.92 23.13 12.94
N ALA A 167 -14.37 21.89 13.15
CA ALA A 167 -14.65 21.33 14.47
C ALA A 167 -13.39 20.90 15.24
N ILE A 168 -12.20 20.95 14.62
CA ILE A 168 -10.94 20.60 15.28
C ILE A 168 -10.43 21.80 16.11
N LYS A 169 -10.58 21.71 17.44
CA LYS A 169 -10.07 22.68 18.41
C LYS A 169 -8.68 22.28 18.94
N ALA A 170 -7.94 23.26 19.46
CA ALA A 170 -6.60 23.06 20.03
C ALA A 170 -6.55 21.99 21.14
N GLU A 171 -7.62 21.87 21.95
CA GLU A 171 -7.75 20.82 22.95
C GLU A 171 -7.68 19.40 22.36
N HIS A 172 -8.33 19.18 21.21
CA HIS A 172 -8.33 17.87 20.56
C HIS A 172 -6.93 17.47 20.12
N VAL A 173 -6.17 18.44 19.59
CA VAL A 173 -4.76 18.23 19.19
C VAL A 173 -3.90 17.94 20.42
N ARG A 174 -4.06 18.70 21.52
CA ARG A 174 -3.33 18.47 22.77
C ARG A 174 -3.60 17.08 23.33
N ARG A 175 -4.88 16.67 23.40
CA ARG A 175 -5.29 15.35 23.89
C ARG A 175 -4.73 14.22 23.01
N PHE A 176 -4.73 14.42 21.70
CA PHE A 176 -4.12 13.49 20.76
C PHE A 176 -2.61 13.32 20.98
N VAL A 177 -1.87 14.42 21.13
CA VAL A 177 -0.42 14.39 21.39
C VAL A 177 -0.12 13.71 22.73
N GLN A 178 -0.86 14.04 23.79
CA GLN A 178 -0.69 13.42 25.12
C GLN A 178 -0.85 11.89 25.06
N ARG A 179 -1.77 11.37 24.24
CA ARG A 179 -1.99 9.93 24.08
C ARG A 179 -0.93 9.21 23.25
N GLN A 180 -0.07 9.94 22.51
CA GLN A 180 1.01 9.36 21.71
C GLN A 180 2.34 9.29 22.47
N SER A 181 2.43 9.96 23.62
CA SER A 181 3.65 10.06 24.45
C SER A 181 3.61 9.14 25.68
N GLY A 182 2.63 8.23 25.76
CA GLY A 182 2.45 7.25 26.83
C GLY A 182 2.81 5.85 26.39
#